data_AF-A0A9E3J8F9-F1
#
_entry.id   AF-A0A9E3J8F9-F1
#
_cell.length_a   1.000
_cell.length_b   1.000
_cell.length_c   1.000
_cell.angle_alpha   90.00
_cell.angle_beta   90.00
_cell.angle_gamma   90.00
#
_symmetry.space_group_name_H-M   'P 1'
#
loop_
_entity.id
_entity.type
_entity.pdbx_description
1 polymer ?
#
loop_
_entity_poly.entity_id
_entity_poly.type
_entity_poly.pdbx_seq_one_letter_code
_entity_poly.pdbx_strand_id
1 'polypeptide(L)'
;SSTWVMSVCFCVFGLGLGLVMQVLVLIVQNAVSYEDLGVATSGATFFRSIGASFGVAIFGTVFANRLGDKLAEALRGAQLPPGVSVSGIEADSRGLAELPGSLRSEALQAYASSITDVFLYAAPVAFLGFVLAWFLKEDPLRGSVTAPDVTETLASNPVERSSYDEVCRALSVLGTREGRREVYRDITTRAGYDLLPASSWLVLRMRRYGWVEPALLAERTSVPLSAIIEAARQVEGRGLASRQGLDLTLTETGEEVAARLAGAREASLGELLGDWWGPDRPTDLTQLVRDLNDELCGSDREQPREGPAARM
;
A
#
# COMPACT_ATOMS: atom_id res chain seq x y z
N SER A 1 -15.93 -41.70 -8.15
CA SER A 1 -16.51 -40.36 -7.89
C SER A 1 -15.81 -39.62 -6.75
N SER A 2 -15.37 -40.29 -5.67
CA SER A 2 -14.86 -39.65 -4.44
C SER A 2 -13.53 -38.89 -4.57
N THR A 3 -12.54 -39.42 -5.31
CA THR A 3 -11.17 -38.86 -5.33
C THR A 3 -11.11 -37.44 -5.91
N TRP A 4 -11.85 -37.16 -6.99
CA TRP A 4 -11.88 -35.83 -7.60
C TRP A 4 -12.46 -34.78 -6.66
N VAL A 5 -13.52 -35.11 -5.92
CA VAL A 5 -14.11 -34.22 -4.92
C VAL A 5 -13.11 -33.94 -3.80
N MET A 6 -12.43 -34.97 -3.28
CA MET A 6 -11.38 -34.78 -2.27
C MET A 6 -10.23 -33.90 -2.78
N SER A 7 -9.76 -34.11 -4.02
CA SER A 7 -8.71 -33.28 -4.62
C SER A 7 -9.12 -31.82 -4.75
N VAL A 8 -10.35 -31.54 -5.17
CA VAL A 8 -10.88 -30.17 -5.24
C VAL A 8 -10.99 -29.56 -3.85
N CYS A 9 -11.50 -30.30 -2.86
CA CYS A 9 -11.56 -29.82 -1.47
C CYS A 9 -10.17 -29.49 -0.91
N PHE A 10 -9.18 -30.36 -1.13
CA PHE A 10 -7.79 -30.09 -0.71
C PHE A 10 -7.16 -28.91 -1.46
N CYS A 11 -7.49 -28.72 -2.74
CA CYS A 11 -7.06 -27.57 -3.52
C CYS A 11 -7.59 -26.26 -2.94
N VAL A 12 -8.90 -26.19 -2.68
CA VAL A 12 -9.55 -25.02 -2.07
C VAL A 12 -8.99 -24.76 -0.66
N PHE A 13 -8.81 -25.81 0.14
CA PHE A 13 -8.22 -25.70 1.47
C PHE A 13 -6.79 -25.17 1.44
N GLY A 14 -5.94 -25.71 0.55
CA GLY A 14 -4.55 -25.26 0.40
C GLY A 14 -4.44 -23.83 -0.12
N LEU A 15 -5.29 -23.44 -1.06
CA LEU A 15 -5.34 -22.08 -1.60
C LEU A 15 -5.80 -21.08 -0.53
N GLY A 16 -6.84 -21.42 0.23
CA GLY A 16 -7.32 -20.61 1.35
C GLY A 16 -6.24 -20.40 2.42
N LEU A 17 -5.57 -21.48 2.84
CA LEU A 17 -4.46 -21.40 3.78
C LEU A 17 -3.33 -20.50 3.24
N GLY A 18 -2.93 -20.68 1.98
CA GLY A 18 -1.85 -19.88 1.38
C GLY A 18 -2.16 -18.38 1.32
N LEU A 19 -3.39 -18.01 0.94
CA LEU A 19 -3.80 -16.62 0.88
C LEU A 19 -3.86 -15.97 2.28
N VAL A 20 -4.38 -16.68 3.28
CA VAL A 20 -4.46 -16.16 4.66
C VAL A 20 -3.07 -15.82 5.19
N MET A 21 -2.05 -16.63 4.88
CA MET A 21 -0.67 -16.35 5.30
C MET A 21 -0.17 -15.00 4.76
N GLN A 22 -0.42 -14.72 3.47
CA GLN A 22 0.04 -13.48 2.84
C GLN A 22 -0.70 -12.26 3.39
N VAL A 23 -2.01 -12.39 3.59
CA VAL A 23 -2.84 -11.31 4.15
C VAL A 23 -2.39 -10.95 5.56
N LEU A 24 -2.12 -11.94 6.43
CA LEU A 24 -1.67 -11.68 7.80
C LEU A 24 -0.30 -10.99 7.86
N VAL A 25 0.63 -11.40 7.00
CA VAL A 25 1.95 -10.74 6.90
C VAL A 25 1.77 -9.28 6.47
N LEU A 26 0.95 -9.03 5.47
CA LEU A 26 0.69 -7.68 4.98
C LEU A 26 0.05 -6.79 6.04
N ILE A 27 -0.87 -7.33 6.86
CA ILE A 27 -1.47 -6.59 7.97
C ILE A 27 -0.41 -6.18 9.01
N VAL A 28 0.44 -7.11 9.44
CA VAL A 28 1.52 -6.81 10.40
C VAL A 28 2.47 -5.76 9.84
N GLN A 29 2.81 -5.88 8.56
CA GLN A 29 3.68 -4.93 7.87
C GLN A 29 3.05 -3.54 7.73
N ASN A 30 1.73 -3.46 7.55
CA ASN A 30 1.03 -2.19 7.40
C ASN A 30 0.83 -1.46 8.74
N ALA A 31 0.76 -2.20 9.86
CA ALA A 31 0.54 -1.65 11.20
C ALA A 31 1.79 -1.04 11.85
N VAL A 32 2.97 -1.20 11.26
CA VAL A 32 4.25 -0.72 11.83
C VAL A 32 4.92 0.32 10.93
N SER A 33 5.80 1.13 11.54
CA SER A 33 6.71 2.00 10.81
C SER A 33 7.71 1.20 9.99
N TYR A 34 8.20 1.77 8.90
CA TYR A 34 9.12 1.09 7.98
C TYR A 34 10.42 0.64 8.64
N GLU A 35 10.93 1.41 9.60
CA GLU A 35 12.11 1.10 10.44
C GLU A 35 11.93 -0.22 11.21
N ASP A 36 10.70 -0.52 11.64
CA ASP A 36 10.35 -1.72 12.40
C ASP A 36 9.88 -2.88 11.52
N LEU A 37 9.80 -2.71 10.20
CA LEU A 37 9.26 -3.71 9.28
C LEU A 37 9.99 -5.06 9.38
N GLY A 38 11.32 -5.01 9.54
CA GLY A 38 12.16 -6.19 9.73
C GLY A 38 11.87 -6.90 11.06
N VAL A 39 11.70 -6.14 12.15
CA VAL A 39 11.37 -6.66 13.48
C VAL A 39 9.95 -7.26 13.49
N ALA A 40 8.99 -6.59 12.87
CA ALA A 40 7.60 -7.05 12.79
C ALA A 40 7.47 -8.33 11.95
N THR A 41 8.13 -8.39 10.79
CA THR A 41 8.08 -9.56 9.90
C THR A 41 8.80 -10.77 10.53
N SER A 42 9.96 -10.55 11.13
CA SER A 42 10.70 -11.62 11.83
C SER A 42 9.98 -12.06 13.09
N GLY A 43 9.39 -11.14 13.87
CA GLY A 43 8.55 -11.43 15.02
C GLY A 43 7.33 -12.26 14.65
N ALA A 44 6.59 -11.88 13.61
CA ALA A 44 5.46 -12.65 13.09
C ALA A 44 5.89 -14.06 12.65
N THR A 45 7.03 -14.18 11.98
CA THR A 45 7.58 -15.47 11.57
C THR A 45 7.98 -16.33 12.77
N PHE A 46 8.56 -15.72 13.81
CA PHE A 46 8.95 -16.39 15.04
C PHE A 46 7.74 -16.94 15.81
N PHE A 47 6.73 -16.10 16.05
CA PHE A 47 5.48 -16.54 16.70
C PHE A 47 4.76 -17.62 15.90
N ARG A 48 4.78 -17.51 14.56
CA ARG A 48 4.26 -18.55 13.68
C ARG A 48 5.01 -19.87 13.84
N SER A 49 6.34 -19.83 13.88
CA SER A 49 7.16 -21.03 14.08
C SER A 49 6.84 -21.70 15.41
N ILE A 50 6.70 -20.90 16.48
CA ILE A 50 6.26 -21.37 17.80
C ILE A 50 4.89 -22.04 17.70
N GLY A 51 3.91 -21.36 17.08
CA GLY A 51 2.56 -21.90 16.89
C GLY A 51 2.54 -23.19 16.08
N ALA A 52 3.38 -23.29 15.04
CA ALA A 52 3.52 -24.50 14.24
C ALA A 52 4.08 -25.67 15.06
N SER A 53 5.13 -25.44 15.87
CA SER A 53 5.70 -26.46 16.75
C SER A 53 4.69 -26.95 17.79
N PHE A 54 3.98 -26.05 18.47
CA PHE A 54 2.93 -26.43 19.42
C PHE A 54 1.77 -27.14 18.75
N GLY A 55 1.34 -26.67 17.57
CA GLY A 55 0.28 -27.30 16.79
C GLY A 55 0.62 -28.73 16.42
N VAL A 56 1.82 -28.97 15.87
CA VAL A 56 2.28 -30.33 15.50
C VAL A 56 2.35 -31.23 16.73
N ALA A 57 2.85 -30.73 17.86
CA ALA A 57 2.92 -31.52 19.10
C ALA A 57 1.52 -31.90 19.61
N ILE A 58 0.62 -30.93 19.76
CA ILE A 58 -0.74 -31.14 20.28
C ILE A 58 -1.53 -32.07 19.35
N PHE A 59 -1.58 -31.77 18.06
CA PHE A 59 -2.32 -32.59 17.10
C PHE A 59 -1.67 -33.96 16.88
N GLY A 60 -0.35 -34.06 17.01
CA GLY A 60 0.38 -35.34 17.02
C GLY A 60 0.01 -36.20 18.22
N THR A 61 -0.10 -35.62 19.43
CA THR A 61 -0.58 -36.34 20.62
C THR A 61 -2.04 -36.77 20.47
N VAL A 62 -2.91 -35.91 19.94
CA VAL A 62 -4.31 -36.28 19.66
C VAL A 62 -4.37 -37.41 18.65
N PHE A 63 -3.57 -37.35 17.59
CA PHE A 63 -3.49 -38.41 16.58
C PHE A 63 -3.05 -39.74 17.19
N ALA A 64 -1.94 -39.77 17.94
CA ALA A 64 -1.42 -40.98 18.56
C ALA A 64 -2.45 -41.63 19.50
N ASN A 65 -3.04 -40.83 20.40
CA ASN A 65 -4.06 -41.34 21.32
C ASN A 65 -5.29 -41.91 20.59
N ARG A 66 -5.81 -41.18 19.58
CA ARG A 66 -6.97 -41.64 18.80
C ARG A 66 -6.67 -42.86 17.96
N LEU A 67 -5.48 -42.92 17.39
CA LEU A 67 -5.02 -44.06 16.61
C LEU A 67 -4.86 -45.30 17.49
N GLY A 68 -4.23 -45.16 18.66
CA GLY A 68 -4.08 -46.24 19.63
C GLY A 68 -5.43 -46.80 20.08
N ASP A 69 -6.38 -45.94 20.45
CA ASP A 69 -7.74 -46.33 20.83
C ASP A 69 -8.45 -47.11 19.70
N LYS A 70 -8.42 -46.57 18.47
CA LYS A 70 -9.11 -47.17 17.31
C LYS A 70 -8.44 -48.46 16.84
N LEU A 71 -7.11 -48.56 16.89
CA LEU A 71 -6.40 -49.80 16.57
C LEU A 71 -6.65 -50.86 17.64
N ALA A 72 -6.69 -50.50 18.92
CA ALA A 72 -7.00 -51.43 20.00
C ALA A 72 -8.43 -51.97 19.90
N GLU A 73 -9.37 -51.16 19.42
CA GLU A 73 -10.75 -51.59 19.16
C GLU A 73 -10.85 -52.47 17.91
N ALA A 74 -10.23 -52.06 16.79
CA ALA A 74 -10.23 -52.81 15.53
C ALA A 74 -9.57 -54.20 15.68
N LEU A 75 -8.47 -54.28 16.43
CA LEU A 75 -7.72 -55.52 16.61
C LEU A 75 -8.16 -56.33 17.85
N ARG A 76 -9.26 -55.94 18.50
CA ARG A 76 -9.74 -56.58 19.73
C ARG A 76 -10.12 -58.03 19.47
N GLY A 77 -9.37 -58.96 20.07
CA GLY A 77 -9.61 -60.41 19.93
C GLY A 77 -9.02 -61.04 18.67
N ALA A 78 -8.27 -60.30 17.86
CA ALA A 78 -7.56 -60.84 16.70
C ALA A 78 -6.23 -61.51 17.11
N GLN A 79 -5.90 -62.66 16.49
CA GLN A 79 -4.56 -63.26 16.62
C GLN A 79 -3.59 -62.51 15.71
N LEU A 80 -2.74 -61.69 16.31
CA LEU A 80 -1.68 -60.97 15.59
C LEU A 80 -0.51 -61.91 15.26
N PRO A 81 0.18 -61.72 14.11
CA PRO A 81 1.40 -62.44 13.79
C PRO A 81 2.47 -62.26 14.87
N PRO A 82 3.33 -63.27 15.13
CA PRO A 82 4.42 -63.15 16.09
C PRO A 82 5.38 -62.03 15.68
N GLY A 83 5.55 -61.02 16.54
CA GLY A 83 6.38 -59.84 16.29
C GLY A 83 5.61 -58.56 15.97
N VAL A 84 4.30 -58.65 15.68
CA VAL A 84 3.45 -57.48 15.41
C VAL A 84 2.60 -57.15 16.64
N SER A 85 2.82 -55.97 17.23
CA SER A 85 2.00 -55.44 18.33
C SER A 85 1.24 -54.19 17.89
N VAL A 86 0.15 -53.87 18.58
CA VAL A 86 -0.62 -52.64 18.35
C VAL A 86 0.27 -51.40 18.48
N SER A 87 1.12 -51.36 19.51
CA SER A 87 2.10 -50.28 19.73
C SER A 87 3.19 -50.22 18.64
N GLY A 88 3.56 -51.36 18.05
CA GLY A 88 4.50 -51.42 16.94
C GLY A 88 3.90 -50.90 15.64
N ILE A 89 2.62 -51.18 15.38
CA ILE A 89 1.88 -50.65 14.23
C ILE A 89 1.66 -49.13 14.40
N GLU A 90 1.35 -48.67 15.61
CA GLU A 90 1.18 -47.24 15.91
C GLU A 90 2.46 -46.44 15.63
N ALA A 91 3.62 -47.00 16.00
CA ALA A 91 4.93 -46.38 15.78
C ALA A 91 5.45 -46.50 14.34
N ASP A 92 5.15 -47.61 13.65
CA ASP A 92 5.57 -47.82 12.26
C ASP A 92 4.46 -48.47 11.40
N SER A 93 3.99 -47.69 10.43
CA SER A 93 3.01 -48.09 9.42
C SER A 93 3.43 -49.31 8.58
N ARG A 94 4.73 -49.66 8.52
CA ARG A 94 5.20 -50.83 7.78
C ARG A 94 4.63 -52.15 8.32
N GLY A 95 4.33 -52.22 9.61
CA GLY A 95 3.66 -53.38 10.22
C GLY A 95 2.27 -53.66 9.65
N LEU A 96 1.62 -52.68 9.00
CA LEU A 96 0.32 -52.87 8.32
C LEU A 96 0.43 -53.79 7.10
N ALA A 97 1.60 -53.84 6.45
CA ALA A 97 1.82 -54.65 5.25
C ALA A 97 1.89 -56.15 5.57
N GLU A 98 2.16 -56.51 6.82
CA GLU A 98 2.25 -57.89 7.30
C GLU A 98 0.90 -58.43 7.80
N LEU A 99 -0.11 -57.56 7.96
CA LEU A 99 -1.44 -57.96 8.40
C LEU A 99 -2.23 -58.68 7.29
N PRO A 100 -3.04 -59.70 7.65
CA PRO A 100 -4.06 -60.30 6.77
C PRO A 100 -5.01 -59.24 6.20
N GLY A 101 -5.53 -59.47 5.00
CA GLY A 101 -6.31 -58.47 4.24
C GLY A 101 -7.48 -57.83 5.00
N SER A 102 -8.18 -58.58 5.85
CA SER A 102 -9.29 -58.08 6.68
C SER A 102 -8.81 -57.14 7.81
N LEU A 103 -7.79 -57.53 8.55
CA LEU A 103 -7.21 -56.71 9.63
C LEU A 103 -6.52 -55.45 9.07
N ARG A 104 -5.94 -55.55 7.86
CA ARG A 104 -5.34 -54.40 7.17
C ARG A 104 -6.38 -53.34 6.81
N SER A 105 -7.55 -53.73 6.30
CA SER A 105 -8.60 -52.76 5.98
C SER A 105 -9.12 -52.05 7.22
N GLU A 106 -9.29 -52.76 8.33
CA GLU A 106 -9.74 -52.16 9.59
C GLU A 106 -8.68 -51.22 10.18
N ALA A 107 -7.41 -51.59 10.13
CA ALA A 107 -6.32 -50.72 10.56
C ALA A 107 -6.20 -49.46 9.67
N LEU A 108 -6.31 -49.59 8.34
CA LEU A 108 -6.33 -48.43 7.43
C LEU A 108 -7.51 -47.50 7.72
N GLN A 109 -8.68 -48.05 8.05
CA GLN A 109 -9.85 -47.27 8.44
C GLN A 109 -9.63 -46.58 9.79
N ALA A 110 -8.97 -47.22 10.76
CA ALA A 110 -8.56 -46.61 12.02
C ALA A 110 -7.60 -45.42 11.78
N TYR A 111 -6.62 -45.55 10.88
CA TYR A 111 -5.75 -44.44 10.46
C TYR A 111 -6.53 -43.29 9.84
N ALA A 112 -7.33 -43.56 8.82
CA ALA A 112 -8.10 -42.53 8.12
C ALA A 112 -9.06 -41.79 9.07
N SER A 113 -9.72 -42.54 9.96
CA SER A 113 -10.63 -41.98 10.95
C SER A 113 -9.89 -41.16 12.01
N SER A 114 -8.70 -41.57 12.44
CA SER A 114 -7.88 -40.79 13.38
C SER A 114 -7.38 -39.48 12.78
N ILE A 115 -6.95 -39.48 11.51
CA ILE A 115 -6.60 -38.25 10.78
C ILE A 115 -7.82 -37.33 10.70
N THR A 116 -8.99 -37.89 10.39
CA THR A 116 -10.24 -37.11 10.31
C THR A 116 -10.57 -36.45 11.65
N ASP A 117 -10.40 -37.16 12.77
CA ASP A 117 -10.60 -36.59 14.11
C ASP A 117 -9.66 -35.40 14.34
N VAL A 118 -8.38 -35.50 13.97
CA VAL A 118 -7.42 -34.40 14.11
C VAL A 118 -7.89 -33.14 13.37
N PHE A 119 -8.38 -33.29 12.14
CA PHE A 119 -8.95 -32.15 11.39
C PHE A 119 -10.19 -31.58 12.09
N LEU A 120 -11.02 -32.44 12.68
CA LEU A 120 -12.21 -32.02 13.42
C LEU A 120 -11.85 -31.26 14.72
N TYR A 121 -10.75 -31.64 15.38
CA TYR A 121 -10.16 -30.90 16.51
C TYR A 121 -9.46 -29.60 16.07
N ALA A 122 -8.94 -29.52 14.85
CA ALA A 122 -8.35 -28.31 14.31
C ALA A 122 -9.40 -27.26 13.92
N ALA A 123 -10.59 -27.69 13.51
CA ALA A 123 -11.70 -26.80 13.12
C ALA A 123 -12.07 -25.73 14.18
N PRO A 124 -12.28 -26.05 15.48
CA PRO A 124 -12.57 -25.04 16.50
C PRO A 124 -11.40 -24.08 16.74
N VAL A 125 -10.14 -24.54 16.59
CA VAL A 125 -8.96 -23.67 16.70
C VAL A 125 -8.91 -22.67 15.54
N ALA A 126 -9.20 -23.14 14.31
CA ALA A 126 -9.32 -22.27 13.14
C ALA A 126 -10.49 -21.28 13.28
N PHE A 127 -11.63 -21.72 13.80
CA PHE A 127 -12.77 -20.85 14.09
C PHE A 127 -12.45 -19.78 15.13
N LEU A 128 -11.70 -20.14 16.19
CA LEU A 128 -11.23 -19.16 17.17
C LEU A 128 -10.30 -18.13 16.51
N GLY A 129 -9.37 -18.57 15.65
CA GLY A 129 -8.51 -17.67 14.88
C GLY A 129 -9.31 -16.72 13.98
N PHE A 130 -10.37 -17.22 13.34
CA PHE A 130 -11.30 -16.41 12.55
C PHE A 130 -12.04 -15.38 13.41
N VAL A 131 -12.52 -15.75 14.60
CA VAL A 131 -13.15 -14.81 15.53
C VAL A 131 -12.17 -13.74 16.00
N LEU A 132 -10.93 -14.13 16.32
CA LEU A 132 -9.87 -13.18 16.71
C LEU A 132 -9.52 -12.22 15.56
N ALA A 133 -9.63 -12.67 14.30
CA ALA A 133 -9.38 -11.83 13.15
C ALA A 133 -10.35 -10.62 13.07
N TRP A 134 -11.59 -10.75 13.56
CA TRP A 134 -12.52 -9.62 13.64
C TRP A 134 -12.13 -8.53 14.63
N PHE A 135 -11.23 -8.83 15.57
CA PHE A 135 -10.72 -7.83 16.51
C PHE A 135 -9.47 -7.12 15.99
N LEU A 136 -8.94 -7.50 14.82
CA LEU A 136 -7.88 -6.72 14.18
C LEU A 136 -8.45 -5.38 13.71
N LYS A 137 -7.78 -4.32 14.13
CA LYS A 137 -8.09 -2.96 13.70
C LYS A 137 -7.64 -2.80 12.25
N GLU A 138 -8.55 -2.34 11.39
CA GLU A 138 -8.24 -1.99 10.01
C GLU A 138 -7.50 -0.64 9.98
N ASP A 139 -6.22 -0.67 9.61
CA ASP A 139 -5.48 0.52 9.21
C ASP A 139 -5.50 0.61 7.68
N PRO A 140 -5.74 1.80 7.09
CA PRO A 140 -5.80 1.96 5.64
C PRO A 140 -4.45 1.59 5.00
N LEU A 141 -4.49 0.80 3.93
CA LEU A 141 -3.30 0.41 3.17
C LEU A 141 -2.52 1.65 2.76
N ARG A 142 -1.25 1.76 3.17
CA ARG A 142 -0.36 2.84 2.74
C ARG A 142 -0.17 2.75 1.23
N GLY A 143 -0.62 3.76 0.49
CA GLY A 143 -0.69 3.77 -0.98
C GLY A 143 0.67 3.80 -1.72
N SER A 144 1.78 3.49 -1.07
CA SER A 144 3.13 3.66 -1.63
C SER A 144 4.09 2.50 -1.35
N VAL A 145 3.59 1.26 -1.28
CA VAL A 145 4.45 0.07 -1.22
C VAL A 145 4.36 -0.66 -2.55
N THR A 146 5.38 -0.46 -3.40
CA THR A 146 5.68 -1.38 -4.50
C THR A 146 5.76 -2.79 -3.91
N ALA A 147 4.89 -3.70 -4.37
CA ALA A 147 4.81 -5.06 -3.87
C ALA A 147 6.21 -5.72 -3.88
N PRO A 148 6.69 -6.27 -2.76
CA PRO A 148 7.95 -7.00 -2.76
C PRO A 148 7.80 -8.26 -3.62
N ASP A 149 8.83 -8.52 -4.42
CA ASP A 149 8.91 -9.71 -5.26
C ASP A 149 8.94 -10.96 -4.36
N VAL A 150 8.08 -11.95 -4.67
CA VAL A 150 7.74 -13.09 -3.79
C VAL A 150 8.93 -14.05 -3.59
N THR A 151 10.05 -13.81 -4.29
CA THR A 151 11.23 -14.67 -4.30
C THR A 151 12.45 -14.14 -3.54
N GLU A 152 12.44 -12.93 -2.98
CA GLU A 152 13.62 -12.40 -2.27
C GLU A 152 13.57 -12.60 -0.75
N THR A 153 14.15 -13.72 -0.30
CA THR A 153 14.59 -13.95 1.10
C THR A 153 15.81 -13.11 1.53
N LEU A 154 16.11 -12.02 0.83
CA LEU A 154 17.15 -11.07 1.21
C LEU A 154 16.52 -9.71 1.41
N ALA A 155 16.76 -9.14 2.60
CA ALA A 155 16.34 -7.81 2.99
C ALA A 155 16.59 -6.83 1.83
N SER A 156 15.51 -6.40 1.18
CA SER A 156 15.54 -5.20 0.36
C SER A 156 15.86 -4.05 1.30
N ASN A 157 17.01 -3.42 1.04
CA ASN A 157 17.56 -2.33 1.80
C ASN A 157 16.49 -1.24 2.02
N PRO A 158 16.10 -0.93 3.26
CA PRO A 158 15.06 0.03 3.51
C PRO A 158 15.60 1.44 3.35
N VAL A 159 15.22 2.12 2.26
CA VAL A 159 15.42 3.56 2.15
C VAL A 159 14.36 4.21 3.04
N GLU A 160 14.75 4.57 4.27
CA GLU A 160 14.15 5.69 4.98
C GLU A 160 14.07 6.85 3.98
N ARG A 161 12.88 7.18 3.49
CA ARG A 161 12.73 8.42 2.74
C ARG A 161 12.70 9.55 3.74
N SER A 162 13.84 10.23 3.84
CA SER A 162 13.96 11.47 4.59
C SER A 162 12.97 12.50 4.04
N SER A 163 12.67 13.56 4.83
CA SER A 163 11.89 14.71 4.34
C SER A 163 12.44 15.27 3.02
N TYR A 164 13.75 15.15 2.81
CA TYR A 164 14.44 15.48 1.56
C TYR A 164 14.05 14.57 0.38
N ASP A 165 13.89 13.26 0.58
CA ASP A 165 13.53 12.32 -0.49
C ASP A 165 12.08 12.44 -0.93
N GLU A 166 11.17 12.74 0.01
CA GLU A 166 9.77 12.98 -0.30
C GLU A 166 9.57 14.30 -1.06
N VAL A 167 10.34 15.33 -0.67
CA VAL A 167 10.43 16.58 -1.43
C VAL A 167 11.03 16.34 -2.81
N CYS A 168 12.09 15.53 -2.94
CA CYS A 168 12.67 15.15 -4.23
C CYS A 168 11.67 14.39 -5.11
N ARG A 169 10.82 13.53 -4.54
CA ARG A 169 9.74 12.85 -5.26
C ARG A 169 8.68 13.84 -5.74
N ALA A 170 8.19 14.72 -4.86
CA ALA A 170 7.22 15.75 -5.21
C ALA A 170 7.78 16.67 -6.32
N LEU A 171 9.05 17.06 -6.20
CA LEU A 171 9.80 17.81 -7.21
C LEU A 171 9.94 17.03 -8.52
N SER A 172 10.15 15.71 -8.49
CA SER A 172 10.24 14.88 -9.70
C SER A 172 8.92 14.86 -10.47
N VAL A 173 7.78 14.75 -9.76
CA VAL A 173 6.44 14.86 -10.36
C VAL A 173 6.25 16.25 -10.97
N LEU A 174 6.62 17.30 -10.23
CA LEU A 174 6.54 18.70 -10.67
C LEU A 174 7.58 19.08 -11.74
N GLY A 175 8.62 18.28 -11.95
CA GLY A 175 9.62 18.50 -13.00
C GLY A 175 9.10 18.14 -14.40
N THR A 176 8.10 17.27 -14.49
CA THR A 176 7.53 16.85 -15.78
C THR A 176 6.55 17.89 -16.35
N ARG A 177 6.42 17.97 -17.68
CA ARG A 177 5.46 18.88 -18.33
C ARG A 177 4.01 18.46 -18.03
N GLU A 178 3.77 17.16 -18.04
CA GLU A 178 2.48 16.53 -17.76
C GLU A 178 2.06 16.74 -16.29
N GLY A 179 2.98 16.51 -15.34
CA GLY A 179 2.72 16.70 -13.92
C GLY A 179 2.39 18.15 -13.57
N ARG A 180 3.11 19.13 -14.12
CA ARG A 180 2.77 20.55 -13.94
C ARG A 180 1.37 20.88 -14.47
N ARG A 181 1.03 20.39 -15.66
CA ARG A 181 -0.29 20.62 -16.26
C ARG A 181 -1.41 20.03 -15.41
N GLU A 182 -1.18 18.83 -14.87
CA GLU A 182 -2.13 18.13 -14.01
C GLU A 182 -2.38 18.89 -12.70
N VAL A 183 -1.31 19.37 -12.05
CA VAL A 183 -1.40 20.18 -10.83
C VAL A 183 -2.22 21.44 -11.07
N TYR A 184 -1.96 22.18 -12.16
CA TYR A 184 -2.76 23.37 -12.47
C TYR A 184 -4.23 23.04 -12.78
N ARG A 185 -4.52 21.88 -13.40
CA ARG A 185 -5.90 21.43 -13.62
C ARG A 185 -6.61 21.16 -12.29
N ASP A 186 -5.97 20.44 -11.38
CA ASP A 186 -6.51 20.11 -10.06
C ASP A 186 -6.78 21.37 -9.23
N ILE A 187 -5.79 22.26 -9.12
CA ILE A 187 -5.92 23.54 -8.38
C ILE A 187 -7.07 24.39 -8.93
N THR A 188 -7.20 24.45 -10.26
CA THR A 188 -8.26 25.22 -10.92
C THR A 188 -9.65 24.66 -10.58
N THR A 189 -9.79 23.33 -10.63
CA THR A 189 -11.02 22.62 -10.29
C THR A 189 -11.39 22.83 -8.83
N ARG A 190 -10.42 22.70 -7.91
CA ARG A 190 -10.62 22.92 -6.47
C ARG A 190 -10.99 24.35 -6.12
N ALA A 191 -10.42 25.32 -6.82
CA ALA A 191 -10.75 26.73 -6.65
C ALA A 191 -12.16 27.07 -7.19
N GLY A 192 -12.84 26.12 -7.86
CA GLY A 192 -14.20 26.28 -8.38
C GLY A 192 -14.26 27.07 -9.68
N TYR A 193 -13.16 27.13 -10.43
CA TYR A 193 -13.08 27.86 -11.69
C TYR A 193 -12.88 26.92 -12.87
N ASP A 194 -13.48 27.27 -14.01
CA ASP A 194 -13.24 26.58 -15.28
C ASP A 194 -12.21 27.36 -16.11
N LEU A 195 -10.95 27.34 -15.70
CA LEU A 195 -9.85 28.03 -16.39
C LEU A 195 -8.92 27.01 -17.07
N LEU A 196 -8.31 27.43 -18.18
CA LEU A 196 -7.24 26.64 -18.78
C LEU A 196 -6.06 26.57 -17.77
N PRO A 197 -5.31 25.45 -17.72
CA PRO A 197 -4.13 25.35 -16.87
C PRO A 197 -3.13 26.51 -17.07
N ALA A 198 -2.95 26.94 -18.32
CA ALA A 198 -2.12 28.08 -18.68
C ALA A 198 -2.68 29.42 -18.18
N SER A 199 -4.01 29.57 -18.10
CA SER A 199 -4.67 30.77 -17.56
C SER A 199 -4.48 30.88 -16.05
N SER A 200 -4.68 29.78 -15.33
CA SER A 200 -4.44 29.74 -13.88
C SER A 200 -2.97 30.01 -13.55
N TRP A 201 -2.05 29.45 -14.34
CA TRP A 201 -0.63 29.78 -14.25
C TRP A 201 -0.35 31.27 -14.51
N LEU A 202 -0.95 31.86 -15.55
CA LEU A 202 -0.77 33.27 -15.90
C LEU A 202 -1.28 34.20 -14.80
N VAL A 203 -2.44 33.89 -14.21
CA VAL A 203 -3.04 34.64 -13.07
C VAL A 203 -2.14 34.58 -11.84
N LEU A 204 -1.68 33.38 -11.45
CA LEU A 204 -0.75 33.23 -10.31
C LEU A 204 0.57 33.97 -10.54
N ARG A 205 1.04 33.99 -11.79
CA ARG A 205 2.26 34.72 -12.16
C ARG A 205 2.09 36.24 -12.09
N MET A 206 0.98 36.78 -12.61
CA MET A 206 0.67 38.20 -12.48
C MET A 206 0.53 38.61 -11.01
N ARG A 207 -0.03 37.76 -10.14
CA ARG A 207 -0.08 38.03 -8.70
C ARG A 207 1.31 38.15 -8.07
N ARG A 208 2.27 37.34 -8.51
CA ARG A 208 3.66 37.38 -7.99
C ARG A 208 4.44 38.60 -8.48
N TYR A 209 4.36 38.91 -9.78
CA TYR A 209 5.21 39.95 -10.40
C TYR A 209 4.48 41.27 -10.66
N GLY A 210 3.18 41.36 -10.37
CA GLY A 210 2.29 42.48 -10.64
C GLY A 210 1.81 42.56 -12.09
N TRP A 211 2.65 42.13 -13.04
CA TRP A 211 2.38 42.21 -14.48
C TRP A 211 3.10 41.12 -15.27
N VAL A 212 2.65 40.87 -16.49
CA VAL A 212 3.29 39.96 -17.46
C VAL A 212 3.17 40.49 -18.88
N GLU A 213 4.23 40.30 -19.68
CA GLU A 213 4.18 40.53 -21.13
C GLU A 213 4.13 39.17 -21.86
N PRO A 214 3.01 38.78 -22.49
CA PRO A 214 2.84 37.44 -23.09
C PRO A 214 3.91 37.02 -24.10
N ALA A 215 4.38 37.97 -24.92
CA ALA A 215 5.38 37.69 -25.95
C ALA A 215 6.75 37.40 -25.33
N LEU A 216 7.21 38.26 -24.42
CA LEU A 216 8.45 38.07 -23.66
C LEU A 216 8.39 36.79 -22.80
N LEU A 217 7.21 36.47 -22.27
CA LEU A 217 7.00 35.28 -21.45
C LEU A 217 7.22 33.98 -22.22
N ALA A 218 6.83 33.94 -23.49
CA ALA A 218 7.03 32.79 -24.36
C ALA A 218 8.52 32.54 -24.68
N GLU A 219 9.33 33.60 -24.70
CA GLU A 219 10.78 33.50 -24.93
C GLU A 219 11.53 32.95 -23.70
N ARG A 220 11.02 33.23 -22.50
CA ARG A 220 11.68 32.89 -21.23
C ARG A 220 11.17 31.60 -20.58
N THR A 221 10.09 31.01 -21.10
CA THR A 221 9.48 29.82 -20.51
C THR A 221 9.34 28.66 -21.47
N SER A 222 9.18 27.46 -20.93
CA SER A 222 8.92 26.24 -21.70
C SER A 222 7.48 26.13 -22.25
N VAL A 223 6.63 27.14 -22.02
CA VAL A 223 5.21 27.13 -22.42
C VAL A 223 5.09 27.69 -23.86
N PRO A 224 4.42 26.98 -24.78
CA PRO A 224 4.30 27.45 -26.15
C PRO A 224 3.50 28.77 -26.23
N LEU A 225 3.94 29.68 -27.09
CA LEU A 225 3.32 31.00 -27.30
C LEU A 225 1.80 30.89 -27.56
N SER A 226 1.37 29.88 -28.31
CA SER A 226 -0.06 29.65 -28.58
C SER A 226 -0.89 29.47 -27.30
N ALA A 227 -0.38 28.70 -26.34
CA ALA A 227 -1.05 28.47 -25.06
C ALA A 227 -1.06 29.74 -24.19
N ILE A 228 0.01 30.55 -24.24
CA ILE A 228 0.07 31.84 -23.51
C ILE A 228 -0.91 32.84 -24.11
N ILE A 229 -1.02 32.93 -25.44
CA ILE A 229 -1.98 33.81 -26.12
C ILE A 229 -3.41 33.38 -25.82
N GLU A 230 -3.70 32.07 -25.84
CA GLU A 230 -5.02 31.55 -25.49
C GLU A 230 -5.38 31.83 -24.03
N ALA A 231 -4.41 31.65 -23.12
CA ALA A 231 -4.56 31.99 -21.72
C ALA A 231 -4.85 33.48 -21.51
N ALA A 232 -4.03 34.36 -22.11
CA ALA A 232 -4.20 35.81 -22.09
C ALA A 232 -5.59 36.22 -22.57
N ARG A 233 -6.06 35.65 -23.69
CA ARG A 233 -7.40 35.90 -24.21
C ARG A 233 -8.49 35.46 -23.23
N GLN A 234 -8.33 34.31 -22.57
CA GLN A 234 -9.32 33.83 -21.59
C GLN A 234 -9.36 34.71 -20.34
N VAL A 235 -8.21 35.13 -19.79
CA VAL A 235 -8.18 35.98 -18.59
C VAL A 235 -8.68 37.39 -18.87
N GLU A 236 -8.38 37.96 -20.04
CA GLU A 236 -8.94 39.24 -20.48
C GLU A 236 -10.46 39.14 -20.72
N GLY A 237 -10.89 38.12 -21.45
CA GLY A 237 -12.32 37.91 -21.76
C GLY A 237 -13.19 37.66 -20.54
N ARG A 238 -12.61 37.15 -19.44
CA ARG A 238 -13.28 36.96 -18.15
C ARG A 238 -13.13 38.14 -17.20
N GLY A 239 -12.47 39.22 -17.61
CA GLY A 239 -12.25 40.40 -16.78
C GLY A 239 -11.31 40.15 -15.60
N LEU A 240 -10.48 39.10 -15.65
CA LEU A 240 -9.50 38.76 -14.61
C LEU A 240 -8.20 39.55 -14.78
N ALA A 241 -7.90 39.98 -16.00
CA ALA A 241 -6.73 40.78 -16.31
C ALA A 241 -7.09 41.93 -17.25
N SER A 242 -6.42 43.06 -17.09
CA SER A 242 -6.51 44.23 -17.95
C SER A 242 -5.22 44.40 -18.74
N ARG A 243 -5.35 44.66 -20.04
CA ARG A 243 -4.22 44.93 -20.92
C ARG A 243 -3.88 46.42 -20.90
N GLN A 244 -2.62 46.75 -20.60
CA GLN A 244 -2.06 48.09 -20.69
C GLN A 244 -0.89 48.08 -21.68
N GLY A 245 -1.16 48.34 -22.96
CA GLY A 245 -0.17 48.18 -24.02
C GLY A 245 0.21 46.71 -24.24
N LEU A 246 1.48 46.38 -24.05
CA LEU A 246 1.99 45.00 -24.16
C LEU A 246 1.79 44.19 -22.87
N ASP A 247 1.59 44.87 -21.75
CA ASP A 247 1.53 44.27 -20.42
C ASP A 247 0.10 43.87 -20.03
N LEU A 248 0.00 42.81 -19.25
CA LEU A 248 -1.21 42.35 -18.59
C LEU A 248 -1.04 42.48 -17.08
N THR A 249 -2.03 43.10 -16.43
CA THR A 249 -2.11 43.26 -14.97
C THR A 249 -3.42 42.67 -14.45
N LEU A 250 -3.44 42.22 -13.19
CA LEU A 250 -4.68 41.71 -12.59
C LEU A 250 -5.69 42.84 -12.34
N THR A 251 -6.96 42.51 -12.53
CA THR A 251 -8.07 43.34 -12.04
C THR A 251 -8.35 42.99 -10.57
N GLU A 252 -9.23 43.75 -9.91
CA GLU A 252 -9.70 43.42 -8.55
C GLU A 252 -10.30 42.01 -8.47
N THR A 253 -11.13 41.62 -9.44
CA THR A 253 -11.66 40.25 -9.56
C THR A 253 -10.55 39.24 -9.83
N GLY A 254 -9.54 39.61 -10.63
CA GLY A 254 -8.35 38.81 -10.88
C GLY A 254 -7.57 38.48 -9.61
N GLU A 255 -7.39 39.46 -8.72
CA GLU A 255 -6.70 39.29 -7.44
C GLU A 255 -7.44 38.31 -6.51
N GLU A 256 -8.77 38.38 -6.42
CA GLU A 256 -9.56 37.42 -5.64
C GLU A 256 -9.43 35.99 -6.17
N VAL A 257 -9.48 35.83 -7.50
CA VAL A 257 -9.29 34.52 -8.15
C VAL A 257 -7.87 34.01 -7.89
N ALA A 258 -6.87 34.88 -7.99
CA ALA A 258 -5.48 34.53 -7.74
C ALA A 258 -5.23 34.14 -6.27
N ALA A 259 -5.94 34.77 -5.32
CA ALA A 259 -5.93 34.39 -3.91
C ALA A 259 -6.47 32.97 -3.68
N ARG A 260 -7.61 32.65 -4.29
CA ARG A 260 -8.21 31.31 -4.19
C ARG A 260 -7.36 30.23 -4.87
N LEU A 261 -6.80 30.51 -6.04
CA LEU A 261 -5.90 29.59 -6.74
C LEU A 261 -4.65 29.28 -5.91
N ALA A 262 -4.07 30.27 -5.23
CA ALA A 262 -2.90 30.02 -4.38
C ALA A 262 -3.24 29.18 -3.14
N GLY A 263 -4.39 29.44 -2.51
CA GLY A 263 -4.85 28.62 -1.38
C GLY A 263 -5.11 27.17 -1.78
N ALA A 264 -5.75 26.95 -2.93
CA ALA A 264 -5.96 25.61 -3.48
C ALA A 264 -4.63 24.89 -3.84
N ARG A 265 -3.61 25.66 -4.24
CA ARG A 265 -2.26 25.14 -4.50
C ARG A 265 -1.53 24.69 -3.25
N GLU A 266 -1.58 25.48 -2.19
CA GLU A 266 -0.99 25.12 -0.90
C GLU A 266 -1.64 23.84 -0.35
N ALA A 267 -2.97 23.71 -0.49
CA ALA A 267 -3.68 22.49 -0.10
C ALA A 267 -3.27 21.26 -0.95
N SER A 268 -3.14 21.42 -2.27
CA SER A 268 -2.71 20.35 -3.19
C SER A 268 -1.27 19.89 -2.91
N LEU A 269 -0.36 20.81 -2.61
CA LEU A 269 1.01 20.48 -2.18
C LEU A 269 1.02 19.78 -0.81
N GLY A 270 0.13 20.16 0.10
CA GLY A 270 -0.04 19.49 1.39
C GLY A 270 -0.47 18.03 1.25
N GLU A 271 -1.41 17.73 0.34
CA GLU A 271 -1.82 16.34 0.07
C GLU A 271 -0.70 15.50 -0.54
N LEU A 272 0.14 16.08 -1.40
CA LEU A 272 1.30 15.38 -1.96
C LEU A 272 2.31 14.96 -0.88
N LEU A 273 2.32 15.64 0.27
CA LEU A 273 3.16 15.33 1.43
C LEU A 273 2.50 14.34 2.41
N GLY A 274 1.24 13.98 2.20
CA GLY A 274 0.53 12.94 2.96
C GLY A 274 0.58 13.14 4.47
N ASP A 275 1.00 12.11 5.19
CA ASP A 275 1.05 12.05 6.67
C ASP A 275 1.95 13.13 7.31
N TRP A 276 2.84 13.76 6.53
CA TRP A 276 3.72 14.83 7.02
C TRP A 276 3.04 16.20 7.12
N TRP A 277 1.82 16.36 6.56
CA TRP A 277 1.07 17.62 6.56
C TRP A 277 -0.01 17.66 7.67
N GLY A 278 0.44 17.58 8.94
CA GLY A 278 -0.41 17.59 10.13
C GLY A 278 -0.25 18.83 11.04
N PRO A 279 -0.99 18.90 12.17
CA PRO A 279 -0.89 20.01 13.14
C PRO A 279 0.49 20.10 13.82
N ASP A 280 1.21 18.98 13.95
CA ASP A 280 2.57 18.90 14.52
C ASP A 280 3.67 18.99 13.45
N ARG A 281 3.37 19.53 12.27
CA ARG A 281 4.34 19.61 11.16
C ARG A 281 5.55 20.47 11.53
N PRO A 282 6.77 20.08 11.10
CA PRO A 282 7.96 20.91 11.26
C PRO A 282 7.80 22.27 10.58
N THR A 283 8.26 23.34 11.24
CA THR A 283 8.26 24.70 10.66
C THR A 283 9.04 24.78 9.36
N ASP A 284 10.13 24.01 9.25
CA ASP A 284 11.01 23.99 8.07
C ASP A 284 10.30 23.43 6.83
N LEU A 285 9.42 22.44 7.01
CA LEU A 285 8.61 21.88 5.92
C LEU A 285 7.57 22.90 5.43
N THR A 286 7.00 23.69 6.36
CA THR A 286 6.06 24.77 6.01
C THR A 286 6.77 25.87 5.20
N GLN A 287 7.99 26.23 5.60
CA GLN A 287 8.81 27.20 4.86
C GLN A 287 9.19 26.66 3.47
N LEU A 288 9.61 25.40 3.39
CA LEU A 288 9.98 24.76 2.13
C LEU A 288 8.81 24.68 1.13
N VAL A 289 7.60 24.35 1.59
CA VAL A 289 6.41 24.33 0.72
C VAL A 289 6.07 25.72 0.21
N ARG A 290 6.25 26.76 1.04
CA ARG A 290 6.09 28.15 0.61
C ARG A 290 7.13 28.53 -0.45
N ASP A 291 8.41 28.26 -0.18
CA ASP A 291 9.51 28.55 -1.10
C ASP A 291 9.34 27.81 -2.45
N LEU A 292 8.90 26.55 -2.40
CA LEU A 292 8.62 25.71 -3.57
C LEU A 292 7.41 26.22 -4.36
N ASN A 293 6.33 26.60 -3.66
CA ASN A 293 5.16 27.21 -4.29
C ASN A 293 5.53 28.50 -5.01
N ASP A 294 6.39 29.30 -4.40
CA ASP A 294 6.91 30.52 -4.99
C ASP A 294 7.71 30.17 -6.25
N GLU A 295 8.80 29.40 -6.17
CA GLU A 295 9.64 29.01 -7.32
C GLU A 295 8.85 28.44 -8.51
N LEU A 296 7.83 27.62 -8.25
CA LEU A 296 7.01 27.02 -9.31
C LEU A 296 6.04 28.01 -9.98
N CYS A 297 5.83 29.21 -9.43
CA CYS A 297 5.13 30.33 -10.11
C CYS A 297 6.05 31.04 -11.13
N GLY A 298 7.36 30.87 -11.01
CA GLY A 298 8.39 31.46 -11.85
C GLY A 298 9.70 31.61 -11.07
N SER A 299 10.83 31.32 -11.71
CA SER A 299 12.14 31.61 -11.12
C SER A 299 12.49 33.08 -11.32
N ASP A 300 13.31 33.66 -10.45
CA ASP A 300 13.80 35.04 -10.60
C ASP A 300 14.58 35.25 -11.92
N ARG A 301 15.05 34.17 -12.56
CA ARG A 301 15.66 34.21 -13.90
C ARG A 301 14.67 34.47 -15.03
N GLU A 302 13.39 34.20 -14.80
CA GLU A 302 12.30 34.43 -15.76
C GLU A 302 11.70 35.85 -15.62
N GLN A 303 12.27 36.68 -14.73
CA GLN A 303 11.80 38.04 -14.46
C GLN A 303 11.88 38.92 -15.73
N PRO A 304 10.88 39.79 -16.00
CA PRO A 304 10.85 40.59 -17.22
C PRO A 304 12.04 41.56 -17.44
N ARG A 305 12.76 41.99 -16.38
CA ARG A 305 13.98 42.83 -16.47
C ARG A 305 14.93 42.66 -15.27
N GLU A 306 16.23 42.82 -15.47
CA GLU A 306 17.20 43.14 -14.41
C GLU A 306 16.98 44.61 -13.95
N GLY A 307 16.44 44.80 -12.74
CA GLY A 307 16.19 46.12 -12.15
C GLY A 307 15.81 45.96 -10.68
N PRO A 308 16.19 46.91 -9.79
CA PRO A 308 16.45 46.62 -8.38
C PRO A 308 15.19 46.10 -7.68
N ALA A 309 15.39 45.05 -6.88
CA ALA A 309 14.41 44.50 -5.97
C ALA A 309 13.58 45.63 -5.33
N ALA A 310 12.27 45.64 -5.60
CA ALA A 310 11.34 46.42 -4.81
C ALA A 310 11.41 45.87 -3.37
N ARG A 311 12.19 46.54 -2.53
CA ARG A 311 12.16 46.38 -1.08
C ARG A 311 10.83 46.94 -0.57
N MET A 312 10.22 46.20 0.35
CA MET A 312 9.23 46.61 1.37
C MET A 312 8.07 47.50 0.93
#